data_AF-A0A3B0C8I8-F1
#
_entry.id   AF-A0A3B0C8I8-F1
#
_cell.length_a   1.000
_cell.length_b   1.000
_cell.length_c   1.000
_cell.angle_alpha   90.00
_cell.angle_beta   90.00
_cell.angle_gamma   90.00
#
_symmetry.space_group_name_H-M   'P 1'
#
loop_
_entity.id
_entity.type
_entity.pdbx_description
1 polymer ?
#
loop_
_entity_poly.entity_id
_entity_poly.type
_entity_poly.pdbx_seq_one_letter_code
_entity_poly.pdbx_strand_id
1 'polypeptide(L)' 'MKKFTLVYRTAKQVHWNQEKQTVYSPKPTDWTYVDWYNHILKVVKEECFCELYLTDDTNWINVSEHIKSEITKV' A
#
# COMPACT_ATOMS: atom_id res chain seq x y z
N MET A 1 7.69 -5.68 14.16
CA MET A 1 6.91 -5.47 12.93
C MET A 1 5.48 -5.08 13.31
N LYS A 2 4.98 -3.94 12.82
CA LYS A 2 3.67 -3.36 13.21
C LYS A 2 2.55 -4.12 12.48
N LYS A 3 1.46 -4.47 13.19
CA LYS A 3 0.30 -5.19 12.61
C LYS A 3 -0.86 -4.24 12.39
N PHE A 4 -1.46 -4.25 11.19
CA PHE A 4 -2.58 -3.36 10.82
C PHE A 4 -3.94 -4.07 10.89
N THR A 5 -4.16 -4.92 11.90
CA THR A 5 -5.35 -5.77 12.01
C THR A 5 -6.67 -5.01 12.04
N LEU A 6 -6.66 -3.72 12.37
CA LEU A 6 -7.86 -2.87 12.43
C LEU A 6 -8.02 -1.94 11.22
N VAL A 7 -7.15 -2.02 10.20
CA VAL A 7 -7.20 -1.11 9.03
C VAL A 7 -8.52 -1.21 8.26
N TYR A 8 -9.19 -2.36 8.32
CA TYR A 8 -10.52 -2.55 7.72
C TYR A 8 -11.58 -1.60 8.30
N ARG A 9 -11.40 -1.09 9.53
CA ARG A 9 -12.34 -0.15 10.19
C ARG A 9 -12.29 1.24 9.59
N THR A 10 -11.29 1.54 8.78
CA THR A 10 -11.14 2.86 8.14
C THR A 10 -12.19 3.09 7.05
N ALA A 11 -12.90 2.05 6.59
CA ALA A 11 -13.82 2.10 5.45
C ALA A 11 -13.21 2.68 4.15
N LYS A 12 -11.87 2.72 4.05
CA LYS A 12 -11.13 3.27 2.91
C LYS A 12 -10.70 2.21 1.89
N GLN A 13 -11.31 1.01 1.91
CA GLN A 13 -10.99 -0.12 1.02
C GLN A 13 -9.52 -0.58 1.10
N VAL A 14 -8.89 -0.39 2.25
CA VAL A 14 -7.55 -0.91 2.55
C VAL A 14 -7.69 -2.05 3.53
N HIS A 15 -7.02 -3.17 3.24
CA HIS A 15 -7.17 -4.42 3.97
C HIS A 15 -5.81 -4.91 4.52
N TRP A 16 -5.86 -5.75 5.55
CA TRP A 16 -4.69 -6.40 6.14
C TRP A 16 -4.76 -7.90 5.92
N ASN A 17 -3.74 -8.46 5.27
CA ASN A 17 -3.56 -9.89 5.13
C ASN A 17 -2.76 -10.42 6.32
N GLN A 18 -3.38 -11.20 7.19
CA GLN A 18 -2.74 -11.68 8.42
C GLN A 18 -1.64 -12.73 8.17
N GLU A 19 -1.80 -13.59 7.16
CA GLU A 19 -0.83 -14.65 6.83
C GLU A 19 0.43 -14.08 6.21
N LYS A 20 0.27 -13.16 5.25
CA LYS A 20 1.38 -12.51 4.55
C LYS A 20 1.92 -11.29 5.28
N GLN A 21 1.19 -10.82 6.29
CA GLN A 21 1.46 -9.58 7.01
C GLN A 21 1.62 -8.37 6.08
N THR A 22 0.70 -8.23 5.12
CA THR A 22 0.72 -7.17 4.12
C THR A 22 -0.53 -6.31 4.15
N VAL A 23 -0.36 -5.02 3.85
CA VAL A 23 -1.48 -4.11 3.52
C VAL A 23 -1.74 -4.20 2.02
N TYR A 24 -3.01 -4.28 1.62
CA TYR A 24 -3.37 -4.40 0.20
C TYR A 24 -4.68 -3.69 -0.13
N SER A 25 -4.79 -3.25 -1.39
CA SER A 25 -6.02 -2.72 -2.00
C SER A 25 -6.79 -3.84 -2.72
N PRO A 26 -8.09 -3.64 -3.02
CA PRO A 26 -8.76 -4.46 -4.02
C PRO A 26 -8.07 -4.36 -5.38
N LYS A 27 -8.45 -5.25 -6.30
CA LYS A 27 -7.98 -5.17 -7.69
C LYS A 27 -8.41 -3.81 -8.28
N PRO A 28 -7.49 -3.10 -8.95
CA PRO A 28 -7.82 -1.88 -9.68
C PRO A 28 -9.02 -2.04 -10.62
N THR A 29 -10.00 -1.14 -10.51
CA THR A 29 -11.05 -0.91 -11.51
C THR A 29 -10.88 0.49 -12.08
N ASP A 30 -11.26 1.52 -11.32
CA ASP A 30 -11.22 2.92 -11.77
C ASP A 30 -9.91 3.63 -11.40
N TRP A 31 -9.24 3.16 -10.36
CA TRP A 31 -7.98 3.71 -9.86
C TRP A 31 -6.80 2.89 -10.36
N THR A 32 -5.73 3.56 -10.76
CA THR A 32 -4.49 2.89 -11.17
C THR A 32 -3.78 2.26 -9.97
N TYR A 33 -2.81 1.39 -10.22
CA TYR A 33 -1.94 0.85 -9.15
C TYR A 33 -1.19 1.96 -8.40
N VAL A 34 -0.84 3.06 -9.08
CA VAL A 34 -0.16 4.21 -8.49
C VAL A 34 -1.10 4.97 -7.54
N ASP A 35 -2.35 5.18 -7.96
CA ASP A 35 -3.38 5.80 -7.11
C ASP A 35 -3.62 4.98 -5.85
N TRP A 36 -3.74 3.66 -5.98
CA TRP A 36 -3.89 2.76 -4.83
C TRP A 36 -2.69 2.74 -3.91
N TYR A 37 -1.47 2.76 -4.47
CA TYR A 37 -0.26 2.86 -3.67
C TYR A 37 -0.26 4.14 -2.82
N ASN A 38 -0.49 5.29 -3.45
CA ASN A 38 -0.55 6.58 -2.76
C ASN A 38 -1.66 6.63 -1.70
N HIS A 39 -2.82 6.06 -2.02
CA HIS A 39 -3.93 5.95 -1.08
C HIS A 39 -3.56 5.07 0.13
N ILE A 40 -2.90 3.92 -0.08
CA ILE A 40 -2.42 3.07 1.02
C ILE A 40 -1.47 3.84 1.94
N LEU A 41 -0.49 4.57 1.38
CA LEU A 41 0.42 5.40 2.18
C LEU A 41 -0.35 6.40 3.05
N LYS A 42 -1.34 7.09 2.45
CA LYS A 42 -2.20 8.05 3.14
C LYS A 42 -3.00 7.41 4.27
N VAL A 43 -3.68 6.29 4.01
CA VAL A 43 -4.48 5.58 5.03
C VAL A 43 -3.60 5.11 6.18
N VAL A 44 -2.43 4.54 5.89
CA VAL A 44 -1.52 4.04 6.93
C VAL A 44 -0.97 5.19 7.78
N LYS A 45 -0.68 6.33 7.16
CA LYS A 45 -0.27 7.55 7.87
C LYS A 45 -1.36 8.13 8.76
N GLU A 46 -2.54 8.39 8.20
CA GLU A 46 -3.63 9.08 8.89
C GLU A 46 -4.29 8.21 9.96
N GLU A 47 -4.55 6.94 9.65
CA GLU A 47 -5.41 6.09 10.47
C GLU A 47 -4.62 5.15 11.39
N CYS A 48 -3.38 4.84 11.00
CA CYS A 48 -2.53 3.90 11.75
C CYS A 48 -1.31 4.59 12.38
N PHE A 49 -1.18 5.91 12.21
CA PHE A 49 -0.08 6.74 12.72
C PHE A 49 1.27 6.09 12.40
N CYS A 50 1.44 5.67 11.15
CA CYS A 50 2.62 4.97 10.66
C CYS A 50 2.95 5.49 9.26
N GLU A 51 4.21 5.77 9.00
CA GLU A 51 4.63 6.18 7.67
C GLU A 51 5.37 5.02 7.00
N LEU A 52 5.08 4.82 5.71
CA LEU A 52 5.71 3.81 4.87
C LEU A 52 6.57 4.53 3.83
N TYR A 53 7.77 4.02 3.60
CA TYR A 53 8.74 4.59 2.68
C TYR A 53 9.41 3.49 1.86
N LEU A 54 9.83 3.86 0.66
CA LEU A 54 10.70 3.02 -0.15
C LEU A 54 12.13 3.14 0.38
N THR A 55 12.84 2.03 0.34
CA THR A 55 14.26 1.91 0.66
C THR A 55 14.96 1.13 -0.43
N ASP A 56 16.29 1.13 -0.45
CA ASP A 56 17.08 0.34 -1.40
C ASP A 56 16.81 -1.17 -1.27
N ASP A 57 16.38 -1.63 -0.08
CA ASP A 57 15.99 -3.01 0.19
C ASP A 57 14.55 -3.36 -0.25
N THR A 58 13.82 -2.43 -0.88
CA THR A 58 12.43 -2.67 -1.28
C THR A 58 12.36 -3.65 -2.45
N ASN A 59 11.76 -4.82 -2.20
CA ASN A 59 11.59 -5.85 -3.21
C ASN A 59 10.28 -5.67 -4.01
N TRP A 60 10.39 -5.70 -5.33
CA TRP A 60 9.27 -5.55 -6.27
C TRP A 60 8.93 -6.89 -6.89
N ILE A 61 7.74 -7.43 -6.58
CA ILE A 61 7.32 -8.76 -7.04
C ILE A 61 6.18 -8.61 -8.04
N ASN A 62 6.36 -9.08 -9.28
CA ASN A 62 5.38 -8.98 -10.37
C ASN A 62 4.88 -7.55 -10.65
N VAL A 63 5.72 -6.53 -10.44
CA VAL A 63 5.43 -5.13 -10.80
C VAL A 63 6.19 -4.78 -12.07
N SER A 64 5.51 -4.22 -13.07
CA SER A 64 6.17 -3.78 -14.31
C SER A 64 7.04 -2.55 -14.07
N GLU A 65 8.12 -2.42 -14.86
CA GLU A 65 9.05 -1.27 -14.75
C GLU A 65 8.35 0.07 -14.94
N HIS A 66 7.31 0.13 -15.78
CA HIS A 66 6.48 1.33 -15.94
C HIS A 66 5.83 1.77 -14.62
N ILE A 67 5.12 0.86 -13.93
CA ILE A 67 4.44 1.17 -12.66
C ILE A 67 5.46 1.47 -11.56
N LYS A 68 6.56 0.71 -11.52
CA LYS A 68 7.65 0.96 -10.57
C LYS A 68 8.24 2.36 -10.74
N SER A 69 8.51 2.75 -11.98
CA SER A 69 9.00 4.10 -12.30
C SER A 69 8.04 5.18 -11.81
N GLU A 70 6.73 5.04 -12.07
CA GLU A 70 5.72 5.99 -11.59
C GLU A 70 5.68 6.11 -10.06
N ILE A 71 5.78 4.98 -9.34
CA ILE A 71 5.78 4.96 -7.87
C ILE A 71 7.06 5.61 -7.30
N THR A 72 8.21 5.42 -7.94
CA THR A 72 9.50 5.96 -7.47
C THR A 72 9.74 7.42 -7.84
N LYS A 73 8.88 8.03 -8.66
CA LYS A 73 9.01 9.45 -9.07
C LYS A 73 8.61 10.46 -7.98
N VAL A 74 8.01 9.97 -6.89
CA VAL A 74 7.50 10.78 -5.78
C VAL A 74 8.64 11.33 -4.91
#